data_AF-A0A9X6XB47-F1
#
_entry.id   AF-A0A9X6XB47-F1
#
_cell.length_a   1.000
_cell.length_b   1.000
_cell.length_c   1.000
_cell.angle_alpha   90.00
_cell.angle_beta   90.00
_cell.angle_gamma   90.00
#
_symmetry.space_group_name_H-M   'P 1'
#
loop_
_entity.id
_entity.type
_entity.pdbx_description
1 polymer ?
#
loop_
_entity_poly.entity_id
_entity_poly.type
_entity_poly.pdbx_seq_one_letter_code
_entity_poly.pdbx_strand_id
1 'polypeptide(L)'
;MIYNVTWLTSQTKQIYQATRTSEVLMAHLEECLTRSNLVEMIGELPVPDKGREYGVLIYYYKAKPKKRLLSAAPRRDHNHIVLFRGILSRKELLDNNFDVGNSTDPQPDVKLHSQEEVNRLVEILHKKISKI
;
A
#
# COMPACT_ATOMS: atom_id res chain seq x y z
N MET A 1 -4.56 -6.08 15.35
CA MET A 1 -3.48 -5.91 14.38
C MET A 1 -2.52 -7.08 14.52
N ILE A 2 -2.25 -7.77 13.41
CA ILE A 2 -1.30 -8.89 13.30
C ILE A 2 -0.01 -8.32 12.70
N TYR A 3 1.17 -8.85 13.07
CA TYR A 3 2.47 -8.40 12.57
C TYR A 3 3.29 -9.56 12.01
N ASN A 4 4.31 -9.25 11.21
CA ASN A 4 5.18 -10.20 10.52
C ASN A 4 4.39 -11.13 9.59
N VAL A 5 3.43 -10.54 8.90
CA VAL A 5 2.60 -11.19 7.88
C VAL A 5 3.18 -10.91 6.49
N THR A 6 2.72 -11.66 5.50
CA THR A 6 3.00 -11.43 4.08
C THR A 6 1.69 -11.48 3.32
N TRP A 7 1.64 -10.99 2.08
CA TRP A 7 0.47 -11.13 1.22
C TRP A 7 0.04 -12.60 1.09
N LEU A 8 1.00 -13.53 1.03
CA LEU A 8 0.71 -14.96 0.94
C LEU A 8 0.02 -15.53 2.19
N THR A 9 0.37 -15.01 3.38
CA THR A 9 -0.14 -15.49 4.68
C THR A 9 -1.27 -14.62 5.24
N SER A 10 -1.64 -13.57 4.51
CA SER A 10 -2.60 -12.56 4.90
C SER A 10 -4.03 -13.11 4.97
N GLN A 11 -4.73 -12.83 6.06
CA GLN A 11 -6.17 -13.08 6.16
C GLN A 11 -6.98 -12.11 5.30
N THR A 12 -6.46 -10.90 5.05
CA THR A 12 -7.00 -9.92 4.09
C THR A 12 -7.15 -10.57 2.72
N LYS A 13 -6.17 -11.36 2.26
CA LYS A 13 -6.31 -12.12 1.01
C LYS A 13 -7.57 -13.00 0.98
N GLN A 14 -7.91 -13.65 2.11
CA GLN A 14 -9.05 -14.57 2.22
C GLN A 14 -10.41 -13.84 2.30
N ILE A 15 -10.41 -12.63 2.87
CA ILE A 15 -11.62 -11.83 3.09
C ILE A 15 -12.09 -11.17 1.79
N TYR A 16 -11.19 -11.00 0.83
CA TYR A 16 -11.49 -10.37 -0.44
C TYR A 16 -11.77 -11.40 -1.54
N GLN A 17 -12.86 -11.19 -2.28
CA GLN A 17 -13.02 -11.75 -3.63
C GLN A 17 -12.15 -10.97 -4.64
N ALA A 18 -10.86 -10.87 -4.35
CA ALA A 18 -9.88 -10.20 -5.19
C ALA A 18 -9.88 -10.84 -6.58
N THR A 19 -9.85 -10.03 -7.64
CA THR A 19 -9.61 -10.57 -8.98
C THR A 19 -8.18 -11.08 -9.05
N ARG A 20 -7.90 -12.08 -9.90
CA ARG A 20 -6.54 -12.57 -10.16
C ARG A 20 -5.57 -11.41 -10.43
N THR A 21 -6.04 -10.36 -11.12
CA THR A 21 -5.27 -9.14 -11.37
C THR A 21 -4.89 -8.41 -10.08
N SER A 22 -5.86 -8.10 -9.20
CA SER A 22 -5.57 -7.41 -7.94
C SER A 22 -4.64 -8.22 -7.02
N GLU A 23 -4.77 -9.56 -7.01
CA GLU A 23 -3.84 -10.42 -6.25
C GLU A 23 -2.41 -10.35 -6.79
N VAL A 24 -2.26 -10.39 -8.12
CA VAL A 24 -0.95 -10.24 -8.78
C VAL A 24 -0.34 -8.88 -8.46
N LEU A 25 -1.13 -7.81 -8.47
CA LEU A 25 -0.66 -6.47 -8.12
C LEU A 25 -0.27 -6.36 -6.64
N MET A 26 -0.99 -7.02 -5.72
CA MET A 26 -0.65 -7.02 -4.29
C MET A 26 0.67 -7.76 -4.05
N ALA A 27 0.84 -8.93 -4.69
CA ALA A 27 2.08 -9.69 -4.62
C ALA A 27 3.26 -8.88 -5.20
N HIS A 28 3.05 -8.26 -6.36
CA HIS A 28 4.07 -7.43 -7.03
C HIS A 28 4.46 -6.22 -6.19
N LEU A 29 3.49 -5.54 -5.57
CA LEU A 29 3.75 -4.44 -4.64
C LEU A 29 4.62 -4.87 -3.46
N GLU A 30 4.26 -5.98 -2.80
CA GLU A 30 5.03 -6.50 -1.66
C GLU A 30 6.46 -6.89 -2.07
N GLU A 31 6.62 -7.53 -3.23
CA GLU A 31 7.94 -7.87 -3.77
C GLU A 31 8.77 -6.61 -4.00
N CYS A 32 8.23 -5.61 -4.70
CA CYS A 32 8.93 -4.37 -5.00
C CYS A 32 9.34 -3.62 -3.73
N LEU A 33 8.43 -3.49 -2.75
CA LEU A 33 8.72 -2.82 -1.48
C LEU A 33 9.83 -3.53 -0.69
N THR A 34 9.79 -4.86 -0.65
CA THR A 34 10.77 -5.68 0.08
C THR A 34 12.13 -5.65 -0.63
N ARG A 35 12.15 -5.84 -1.95
CA ARG A 35 13.38 -5.81 -2.77
C ARG A 35 14.07 -4.45 -2.74
N SER A 36 13.31 -3.37 -2.64
CA SER A 36 13.84 -2.00 -2.49
C SER A 36 14.21 -1.65 -1.04
N ASN A 37 14.18 -2.58 -0.09
CA ASN A 37 14.45 -2.34 1.34
C ASN A 37 13.64 -1.17 1.94
N LEU A 38 12.43 -0.93 1.42
CA LEU A 38 11.56 0.16 1.91
C LEU A 38 10.74 -0.25 3.14
N VAL A 39 10.71 -1.55 3.45
CA VAL A 39 9.84 -2.13 4.48
C VAL A 39 10.67 -3.06 5.37
N GLU A 40 10.62 -2.82 6.68
CA GLU A 40 11.22 -3.67 7.70
C GLU A 40 10.19 -4.62 8.34
N MET A 41 8.90 -4.28 8.26
CA MET A 41 7.84 -5.03 8.90
C MET A 41 6.53 -4.83 8.14
N ILE A 42 5.74 -5.89 8.04
CA ILE A 42 4.39 -5.85 7.49
C ILE A 42 3.43 -6.25 8.62
N GLY A 43 2.35 -5.49 8.75
CA GLY A 43 1.24 -5.79 9.64
C GLY A 43 -0.07 -5.91 8.87
N GLU A 44 -1.08 -6.41 9.54
CA GLU A 44 -2.41 -6.62 8.99
C GLU A 44 -3.48 -6.22 9.98
N LEU A 45 -4.53 -5.62 9.45
CA LEU A 45 -5.83 -5.49 10.09
C LEU A 45 -6.80 -6.32 9.27
N PRO A 46 -7.07 -7.58 9.66
CA PRO A 46 -7.83 -8.49 8.81
C PRO A 46 -9.31 -8.06 8.71
N VAL A 47 -9.85 -7.47 9.78
CA VAL A 47 -11.25 -7.00 9.83
C VAL A 47 -11.27 -5.60 10.46
N PRO A 48 -11.92 -4.60 9.85
CA PRO A 48 -12.08 -3.30 10.48
C PRO A 48 -13.29 -3.27 11.40
N ASP A 49 -13.17 -2.43 12.41
CA ASP A 49 -14.20 -2.07 13.37
C ASP A 49 -15.25 -1.16 12.69
N LYS A 50 -16.54 -1.43 12.94
CA LYS A 50 -17.72 -0.62 12.53
C LYS A 50 -17.92 -0.35 11.01
N GLY A 51 -18.51 -1.32 10.30
CA GLY A 51 -19.41 -1.06 9.16
C GLY A 51 -18.83 -0.49 7.87
N ARG A 52 -17.50 -0.36 7.74
CA ARG A 52 -16.80 -0.10 6.48
C ARG A 52 -15.85 -1.25 6.24
N GLU A 53 -16.44 -2.36 5.86
CA GLU A 53 -15.81 -3.65 5.61
C GLU A 53 -14.61 -3.45 4.71
N TYR A 54 -13.43 -3.92 5.10
CA TYR A 54 -12.46 -4.68 4.32
C TYR A 54 -11.10 -4.74 5.08
N GLY A 55 -10.39 -5.88 5.02
CA GLY A 55 -9.06 -6.02 5.60
C GLY A 55 -7.98 -5.16 4.92
N VAL A 56 -6.86 -4.90 5.58
CA VAL A 56 -5.77 -4.09 5.01
C VAL A 56 -4.40 -4.56 5.48
N LEU A 57 -3.44 -4.60 4.55
CA LEU A 57 -2.02 -4.75 4.86
C LEU A 57 -1.38 -3.39 5.11
N ILE A 58 -0.51 -3.32 6.10
CA ILE A 58 0.20 -2.10 6.50
C ILE A 58 1.69 -2.39 6.43
N TYR A 59 2.39 -1.60 5.61
CA TYR A 59 3.82 -1.72 5.39
C TYR A 59 4.54 -0.65 6.22
N TYR A 60 5.57 -1.05 6.94
CA TYR A 60 6.33 -0.18 7.86
C TYR A 60 7.77 -0.06 7.39
N TYR A 61 8.24 1.17 7.19
CA TYR A 61 9.65 1.43 6.86
C TYR A 61 10.57 1.37 8.08
N LYS A 62 10.03 1.40 9.32
CA LYS A 62 10.77 1.07 10.56
C LYS A 62 9.93 0.21 11.49
N ALA A 63 10.53 -0.82 12.08
CA ALA A 63 9.87 -1.66 13.08
C ALA A 63 9.91 -1.05 14.50
N LYS A 64 10.93 -0.25 14.84
CA LYS A 64 11.12 0.36 16.18
C LYS A 64 11.72 1.78 16.12
N PRO A 65 10.99 2.85 16.53
CA PRO A 65 9.54 2.86 16.74
C PRO A 65 8.83 2.53 15.42
N LYS A 66 7.63 1.95 15.48
CA LYS A 66 6.86 1.58 14.28
C LYS A 66 6.54 2.81 13.44
N LYS A 67 7.07 2.87 12.22
CA LYS A 67 6.79 3.96 11.28
C LYS A 67 6.12 3.41 10.02
N ARG A 68 4.82 3.71 9.87
CA ARG A 68 4.01 3.31 8.70
C ARG A 68 4.50 4.04 7.45
N LEU A 69 4.68 3.28 6.38
CA LEU A 69 4.96 3.76 5.03
C LEU A 69 3.65 3.95 4.27
N LEU A 70 2.95 2.84 4.04
CA LEU A 70 1.69 2.80 3.30
C LEU A 70 0.82 1.67 3.84
N SER A 71 -0.46 1.72 3.50
CA SER A 71 -1.37 0.59 3.64
C SER A 71 -1.98 0.25 2.29
N ALA A 72 -2.19 -1.03 2.03
CA ALA A 72 -2.69 -1.53 0.76
C ALA A 72 -3.85 -2.50 0.98
N ALA A 73 -4.85 -2.35 0.13
CA ALA A 73 -6.05 -3.16 0.10
C ALA A 73 -6.38 -3.50 -1.36
N PRO A 74 -6.59 -4.78 -1.72
CA PRO A 74 -7.06 -5.11 -3.06
C PRO A 74 -8.48 -4.56 -3.26
N ARG A 75 -8.82 -4.20 -4.51
CA ARG A 75 -10.18 -3.89 -4.96
C ARG A 75 -10.46 -4.68 -6.24
N ARG A 76 -11.70 -4.62 -6.72
CA ARG A 76 -12.13 -5.42 -7.88
C ARG A 76 -11.27 -5.14 -9.14
N ASP A 77 -10.93 -3.88 -9.36
CA ASP A 77 -10.33 -3.34 -10.59
C ASP A 77 -9.00 -2.58 -10.36
N HIS A 78 -8.57 -2.45 -9.11
CA HIS A 78 -7.33 -1.77 -8.73
C HIS A 78 -6.86 -2.23 -7.35
N ASN A 79 -5.66 -1.83 -6.95
CA ASN A 79 -5.25 -1.85 -5.55
C ASN A 79 -5.32 -0.44 -4.98
N HIS A 80 -5.93 -0.31 -3.81
CA HIS A 80 -6.06 0.94 -3.10
C HIS A 80 -4.92 1.10 -2.11
N ILE A 81 -4.14 2.16 -2.27
CA ILE A 81 -2.91 2.44 -1.50
C ILE A 81 -3.08 3.76 -0.75
N VAL A 82 -2.92 3.76 0.57
CA VAL A 82 -2.91 4.99 1.37
C VAL A 82 -1.48 5.27 1.79
N LEU A 83 -0.97 6.46 1.47
CA LEU A 83 0.39 6.88 1.85
C LEU A 83 0.37 7.66 3.16
N PHE A 84 1.18 7.22 4.13
CA PHE A 84 1.24 7.87 5.43
C PHE A 84 2.28 8.99 5.46
N ARG A 85 2.13 9.90 6.45
CA ARG A 85 3.12 10.92 6.82
C ARG A 85 3.44 11.95 5.74
N GLY A 86 2.59 12.08 4.72
CA GLY A 86 2.80 13.04 3.64
C GLY A 86 4.10 12.79 2.86
N ILE A 87 4.55 11.53 2.75
CA ILE A 87 5.77 11.17 2.00
C ILE A 87 5.67 11.62 0.54
N LEU A 88 4.47 11.54 -0.03
CA LEU A 88 4.11 12.16 -1.30
C LEU A 88 2.87 13.02 -1.09
N SER A 89 2.90 14.22 -1.67
CA SER A 89 1.72 15.07 -1.75
C SER A 89 0.80 14.64 -2.90
N ARG A 90 -0.49 15.01 -2.81
CA ARG A 90 -1.45 14.82 -3.91
C ARG A 90 -0.91 15.40 -5.23
N LYS A 91 -0.30 16.59 -5.18
CA LYS A 91 0.27 17.24 -6.36
C LYS A 91 1.33 16.37 -6.99
N GLU A 92 2.28 15.85 -6.22
CA GLU A 92 3.32 14.97 -6.75
C GLU A 92 2.75 13.69 -7.36
N LEU A 93 1.69 13.13 -6.79
CA LEU A 93 1.02 11.95 -7.35
C LEU A 93 0.36 12.25 -8.69
N LEU A 94 -0.33 13.39 -8.80
CA LEU A 94 -0.93 13.85 -10.06
C LEU A 94 0.13 14.19 -11.11
N ASP A 95 1.21 14.86 -10.73
CA ASP A 95 2.35 15.19 -11.61
C ASP A 95 3.04 13.92 -12.15
N ASN A 96 2.90 12.78 -11.45
CA ASN A 96 3.41 11.46 -11.86
C ASN A 96 2.32 10.56 -12.51
N ASN A 97 1.19 11.15 -12.91
CA ASN A 97 0.08 10.48 -13.61
C ASN A 97 -0.52 9.29 -12.83
N PHE A 98 -0.67 9.41 -11.51
CA PHE A 98 -1.44 8.43 -10.73
C PHE A 98 -2.93 8.82 -10.65
N ASP A 99 -3.81 7.82 -10.64
CA ASP A 99 -5.19 8.00 -10.20
C ASP A 99 -5.20 8.14 -8.67
N VAL A 100 -5.63 9.31 -8.20
CA VAL A 100 -5.70 9.66 -6.77
C VAL A 100 -7.17 9.75 -6.39
N GLY A 101 -7.55 9.16 -5.25
CA GLY A 101 -8.92 9.20 -4.77
C GLY A 101 -9.48 10.61 -4.57
N ASN A 102 -10.80 10.71 -4.46
CA ASN A 102 -11.52 11.99 -4.38
C ASN A 102 -11.47 12.64 -2.99
N SER A 103 -10.79 12.03 -2.02
CA SER A 103 -10.75 12.52 -0.66
C SER A 103 -9.89 13.80 -0.56
N THR A 104 -10.38 14.80 0.16
CA THR A 104 -9.58 15.94 0.66
C THR A 104 -8.78 15.54 1.90
N ASP A 105 -8.67 14.23 2.18
CA ASP A 105 -7.97 13.71 3.34
C ASP A 105 -6.50 14.15 3.30
N PRO A 106 -5.89 14.44 4.47
CA PRO A 106 -4.48 14.80 4.55
C PRO A 106 -3.54 13.65 4.16
N GLN A 107 -4.07 12.43 4.02
CA GLN A 107 -3.34 11.24 3.59
C GLN A 107 -3.81 10.87 2.19
N PRO A 108 -3.00 11.13 1.15
CA PRO A 108 -3.43 10.82 -0.20
C PRO A 108 -3.55 9.32 -0.41
N ASP A 109 -4.64 8.92 -1.07
CA ASP A 109 -4.87 7.57 -1.53
C ASP A 109 -4.69 7.46 -3.05
N VAL A 110 -4.03 6.39 -3.50
CA VAL A 110 -3.72 6.10 -4.89
C VAL A 110 -4.37 4.78 -5.30
N LYS A 111 -4.88 4.74 -6.52
CA LYS A 111 -5.33 3.52 -7.17
C LYS A 111 -4.26 3.05 -8.14
N LEU A 112 -3.83 1.80 -7.96
CA LEU A 112 -2.87 1.14 -8.86
C LEU A 112 -3.59 0.08 -9.68
N HIS A 113 -3.48 0.19 -10.99
CA HIS A 113 -4.12 -0.65 -11.99
C HIS A 113 -3.14 -1.56 -12.74
N SER A 114 -1.83 -1.26 -12.69
CA SER A 114 -0.81 -2.06 -13.38
C SER A 114 0.50 -2.22 -12.59
N GLN A 115 1.33 -3.19 -13.00
CA GLN A 115 2.65 -3.43 -12.40
C GLN A 115 3.61 -2.26 -12.67
N GLU A 116 3.48 -1.61 -13.82
CA GLU A 116 4.26 -0.42 -14.18
C GLU A 116 3.98 0.74 -13.22
N GLU A 117 2.72 0.93 -12.83
CA GLU A 117 2.35 1.94 -11.84
C GLU A 117 2.90 1.61 -10.45
N VAL A 118 2.87 0.33 -10.05
CA VAL A 118 3.51 -0.15 -8.82
C VAL A 118 5.01 0.16 -8.84
N ASN A 119 5.71 -0.21 -9.92
CA ASN A 119 7.15 0.02 -10.08
C ASN A 119 7.48 1.52 -9.96
N ARG A 120 6.73 2.36 -10.67
CA ARG A 120 6.89 3.82 -10.64
C ARG A 120 6.67 4.39 -9.23
N LEU A 121 5.62 3.93 -8.53
CA LEU A 121 5.34 4.39 -7.17
C LEU A 121 6.48 4.02 -6.22
N VAL A 122 6.94 2.76 -6.26
CA VAL A 122 8.03 2.27 -5.41
C VAL A 122 9.33 3.01 -5.69
N GLU A 123 9.64 3.29 -6.96
CA GLU A 123 10.82 4.07 -7.33
C GLU A 123 10.79 5.49 -6.75
N ILE A 124 9.63 6.16 -6.84
CA ILE A 124 9.45 7.51 -6.29
C ILE A 124 9.59 7.48 -4.75
N LEU A 125 8.96 6.51 -4.09
CA LEU A 125 9.06 6.33 -2.63
C LEU A 125 10.50 6.08 -2.20
N HIS A 126 11.23 5.21 -2.90
CA HIS A 126 12.64 4.94 -2.65
C HIS A 126 13.48 6.21 -2.76
N LYS A 127 13.30 6.99 -3.84
CA LYS A 127 14.01 8.27 -4.03
C LYS A 127 13.70 9.30 -2.95
N LYS A 128 12.46 9.32 -2.43
CA LYS A 128 12.04 10.25 -1.39
C LYS A 128 12.58 9.87 -0.03
N ILE A 129 12.50 8.60 0.34
CA ILE A 129 12.96 8.11 1.64
C ILE A 129 14.48 8.18 1.76
N SER A 130 15.23 7.87 0.69
CA SER A 130 16.69 7.99 0.70
C SER A 130 17.20 9.44 0.80
N LYS A 131 16.33 10.44 0.70
CA LYS A 131 16.65 11.86 0.88
C LYS A 131 16.30 12.40 2.27
N ILE A 132 15.67 11.59 3.13
CA ILE A 132 15.23 11.93 4.50
C ILE A 132 16.20 11.30 5.51
#